data_AF-A0A1F4SWY9-F1
#
_entry.id   AF-A0A1F4SWY9-F1
#
_cell.length_a   1.000
_cell.length_b   1.000
_cell.length_c   1.000
_cell.angle_alpha   90.00
_cell.angle_beta   90.00
_cell.angle_gamma   90.00
#
_symmetry.space_group_name_H-M   'P 1'
#
loop_
_entity.id
_entity.type
_entity.pdbx_description
1 polymer ?
#
loop_
_entity_poly.entity_id
_entity_poly.type
_entity_poly.pdbx_seq_one_letter_code
_entity_poly.pdbx_strand_id
1 'polypeptide(L)'
;MGEKPETTESQPLAEYLNQGLPAIVKLGADWCPPCRQMKPILKELAKELKGKVIVLDLDIEKHRDLAEQYGISSIPTTLFYNSKGKLKKKVVGFIGKDQILNILKTP
;
A
#
# COMPACT_ATOMS: atom_id res chain seq x y z
N MET A 1 -5.50 29.68 3.60
CA MET A 1 -6.40 29.11 2.56
C MET A 1 -5.62 28.04 1.81
N GLY A 2 -5.92 26.75 2.02
CA GLY A 2 -5.34 25.66 1.24
C GLY A 2 -4.72 24.51 2.04
N GLU A 3 -5.43 23.96 3.04
CA GLU A 3 -5.12 22.63 3.57
C GLU A 3 -5.40 21.59 2.47
N LYS A 4 -4.38 21.23 1.70
CA LYS A 4 -4.40 19.99 0.91
C LYS A 4 -4.06 18.85 1.87
N PRO A 5 -4.84 17.76 1.95
CA PRO A 5 -4.33 16.53 2.55
C PRO A 5 -3.27 15.97 1.60
N GLU A 6 -2.04 16.42 1.83
CA GLU A 6 -0.83 16.09 1.09
C GLU A 6 -0.56 14.60 1.31
N THR A 7 -0.60 13.84 0.22
CA THR A 7 -0.24 12.43 0.25
C THR A 7 1.28 12.38 0.51
N THR A 8 1.59 12.12 1.77
CA THR A 8 2.86 12.02 2.49
C THR A 8 4.14 11.96 1.63
N GLU A 9 4.76 13.12 1.42
CA GLU A 9 6.14 13.24 0.91
C GLU A 9 7.16 13.35 2.08
N SER A 10 6.69 13.36 3.35
CA SER A 10 7.53 13.69 4.51
C SER A 10 7.71 12.59 5.56
N GLN A 11 7.05 11.43 5.44
CA GLN A 11 7.22 10.35 6.42
C GLN A 11 7.69 9.05 5.77
N PRO A 12 8.82 8.47 6.23
CA PRO A 12 9.31 7.20 5.72
C PRO A 12 8.31 6.08 6.02
N LEU A 13 8.21 5.10 5.12
CA LEU A 13 7.36 3.92 5.29
C LEU A 13 7.53 3.27 6.69
N ALA A 14 8.74 3.29 7.23
CA ALA A 14 9.06 2.82 8.58
C ALA A 14 8.16 3.43 9.68
N GLU A 15 7.84 4.72 9.61
CA GLU A 15 6.98 5.39 10.61
C GLU A 15 5.56 4.81 10.61
N TYR A 16 5.01 4.53 9.42
CA TYR A 16 3.71 3.85 9.30
C TYR A 16 3.76 2.43 9.86
N LEU A 17 4.83 1.70 9.58
CA LEU A 17 5.03 0.33 10.06
C LEU A 17 5.23 0.25 11.58
N ASN A 18 5.71 1.32 12.21
CA ASN A 18 5.92 1.41 13.66
C ASN A 18 4.64 1.72 14.46
N GLN A 19 3.49 1.96 13.81
CA GLN A 19 2.24 2.26 14.51
C GLN A 19 1.58 1.06 15.20
N GLY A 20 2.20 -0.13 15.16
CA GLY A 20 1.63 -1.32 15.78
C GLY A 20 0.42 -1.90 15.03
N LEU A 21 0.16 -1.43 13.81
CA LEU A 21 -0.95 -1.87 12.96
C LEU A 21 -0.42 -2.57 11.70
N PRO A 22 -1.10 -3.61 11.20
CA PRO A 22 -0.79 -4.15 9.88
C PRO A 22 -0.92 -3.06 8.81
N ALA A 23 -0.11 -3.16 7.77
CA ALA A 23 -0.10 -2.18 6.68
C ALA A 23 -0.17 -2.86 5.32
N ILE A 24 -0.87 -2.23 4.39
CA ILE A 24 -0.92 -2.59 2.97
C ILE A 24 -0.29 -1.43 2.20
N VAL A 25 0.72 -1.73 1.38
CA VAL A 25 1.41 -0.73 0.58
C VAL A 25 1.30 -1.14 -0.88
N LYS A 26 0.50 -0.42 -1.67
CA LYS A 26 0.47 -0.60 -3.12
C LYS A 26 1.50 0.31 -3.77
N LEU A 27 2.43 -0.29 -4.48
CA LEU A 27 3.40 0.35 -5.36
C LEU A 27 2.85 0.28 -6.79
N GLY A 28 2.55 1.43 -7.38
CA GLY A 28 2.04 1.52 -8.75
C GLY A 28 2.33 2.87 -9.39
N ALA A 29 1.69 3.13 -10.52
CA ALA A 29 1.79 4.40 -11.24
C ALA A 29 0.44 4.76 -11.88
N ASP A 30 0.18 6.03 -12.13
CA ASP A 30 -1.12 6.50 -12.64
C ASP A 30 -1.39 6.05 -14.09
N TRP A 31 -0.34 5.95 -14.91
CA TRP A 31 -0.43 5.46 -16.28
C TRP A 31 -0.78 3.97 -16.39
N CYS A 32 -0.67 3.21 -15.29
CA CYS A 32 -0.91 1.77 -15.29
C CYS A 32 -2.42 1.46 -15.14
N PRO A 33 -3.10 0.93 -16.17
CA PRO A 33 -4.54 0.64 -16.11
C PRO A 33 -4.96 -0.28 -14.95
N PRO A 34 -4.29 -1.42 -14.65
CA PRO A 34 -4.66 -2.24 -13.50
C PRO A 34 -4.42 -1.52 -12.16
N CYS A 35 -3.47 -0.59 -12.07
CA CYS A 35 -3.30 0.23 -10.87
C CYS A 35 -4.53 1.12 -10.61
N ARG A 36 -5.08 1.74 -11.67
CA ARG A 36 -6.28 2.59 -11.56
C ARG A 36 -7.50 1.81 -11.10
N GLN A 37 -7.62 0.53 -11.47
CA GLN A 37 -8.69 -0.34 -10.97
C GLN A 37 -8.54 -0.68 -9.48
N MET A 38 -7.31 -0.78 -8.97
CA MET A 38 -7.06 -1.05 -7.54
C MET A 38 -7.27 0.18 -6.64
N LYS A 39 -7.11 1.40 -7.16
CA LYS A 39 -7.30 2.65 -6.39
C LYS A 39 -8.65 2.69 -5.63
N PRO A 40 -9.82 2.50 -6.27
CA PRO A 40 -11.09 2.52 -5.54
C PRO A 40 -11.21 1.40 -4.51
N ILE A 41 -10.67 0.20 -4.80
CA ILE A 41 -10.67 -0.95 -3.88
C ILE A 41 -9.89 -0.62 -2.61
N LEU A 42 -8.67 -0.10 -2.75
CA LEU A 42 -7.83 0.30 -1.63
C LEU A 42 -8.43 1.45 -0.84
N LYS A 43 -9.04 2.43 -1.52
CA LYS A 43 -9.71 3.55 -0.87
C LYS A 43 -10.90 3.11 -0.02
N GLU A 44 -11.67 2.13 -0.50
CA GLU A 44 -12.75 1.53 0.28
C GLU A 44 -12.21 0.78 1.48
N LEU A 45 -11.22 -0.09 1.28
CA LEU A 45 -10.57 -0.82 2.37
C LEU A 45 -9.95 0.11 3.43
N ALA A 46 -9.33 1.20 3.01
CA ALA A 46 -8.76 2.21 3.91
C ALA A 46 -9.83 2.85 4.80
N LYS A 47 -11.04 3.05 4.27
CA LYS A 47 -12.19 3.56 5.04
C LYS A 47 -12.74 2.50 5.99
N GLU A 48 -12.96 1.29 5.51
CA GLU A 48 -13.53 0.19 6.32
C GLU A 48 -12.58 -0.26 7.44
N LEU A 49 -11.29 -0.25 7.17
CA LEU A 49 -10.23 -0.69 8.09
C LEU A 49 -9.55 0.48 8.80
N LYS A 50 -10.13 1.68 8.75
CA LYS A 50 -9.57 2.88 9.40
C LYS A 50 -9.31 2.59 10.89
N GLY A 51 -8.06 2.76 11.32
CA GLY A 51 -7.62 2.48 12.69
C GLY A 51 -7.33 1.00 13.00
N LYS A 52 -7.51 0.09 12.04
CA LYS A 52 -7.16 -1.34 12.15
C LYS A 52 -6.03 -1.73 11.20
N VAL A 53 -6.03 -1.19 9.99
CA VAL A 53 -5.02 -1.45 8.96
C VAL A 53 -4.64 -0.14 8.30
N ILE A 54 -3.35 0.07 8.11
CA ILE A 54 -2.82 1.23 7.38
C ILE A 54 -2.81 0.88 5.90
N VAL A 55 -3.42 1.70 5.05
CA VAL A 55 -3.43 1.48 3.60
C VAL A 55 -2.71 2.64 2.92
N LEU A 56 -1.62 2.34 2.23
CA LEU A 56 -0.77 3.28 1.53
C LEU A 56 -0.80 3.01 0.03
N ASP A 57 -1.04 4.06 -0.74
CA ASP A 57 -0.92 4.08 -2.20
C ASP A 57 0.32 4.90 -2.55
N LEU A 58 1.41 4.22 -2.93
CA LEU A 58 2.68 4.84 -3.26
C LEU A 58 2.91 4.78 -4.77
N ASP A 59 3.32 5.93 -5.30
CA ASP A 59 3.72 6.06 -6.69
C ASP A 59 5.21 5.70 -6.85
N ILE A 60 5.51 4.71 -7.69
CA ILE A 60 6.89 4.26 -7.90
C ILE A 60 7.76 5.29 -8.62
N GLU A 61 7.17 6.23 -9.35
CA GLU A 61 7.92 7.31 -10.02
C GLU A 61 8.41 8.34 -9.00
N LYS A 62 7.63 8.55 -7.94
CA LYS A 62 8.01 9.40 -6.79
C LYS A 62 8.87 8.68 -5.75
N HIS A 63 8.74 7.36 -5.64
CA HIS A 63 9.41 6.54 -4.65
C HIS A 63 10.27 5.44 -5.29
N ARG A 64 11.16 5.82 -6.20
CA ARG A 64 12.05 4.87 -6.92
C ARG A 64 12.94 4.08 -5.97
N ASP A 65 13.52 4.72 -4.95
CA ASP A 65 14.31 4.02 -3.93
C ASP A 65 13.54 2.89 -3.24
N LEU A 66 12.26 3.09 -2.92
CA LEU A 66 11.43 2.03 -2.36
C LEU A 66 11.17 0.93 -3.38
N ALA A 67 10.89 1.28 -4.64
CA ALA A 67 10.71 0.30 -5.70
C ALA A 67 11.97 -0.56 -5.89
N GLU A 68 13.15 0.03 -5.86
CA GLU A 68 14.44 -0.66 -5.95
C GLU A 68 14.70 -1.53 -4.71
N GLN A 69 14.49 -0.97 -3.50
CA GLN A 69 14.67 -1.68 -2.24
C GLN A 69 13.82 -2.96 -2.14
N TYR A 70 12.58 -2.93 -2.65
CA TYR A 70 11.67 -4.09 -2.64
C TYR A 70 11.77 -4.96 -3.91
N GLY A 71 12.65 -4.60 -4.85
CA GLY A 71 12.84 -5.29 -6.12
C GLY A 71 11.55 -5.33 -6.95
N ILE A 72 10.92 -4.18 -7.12
CA ILE A 72 9.66 -4.03 -7.87
C ILE A 72 9.97 -3.95 -9.37
N SER A 73 9.92 -5.09 -10.04
CA SER A 73 10.09 -5.17 -11.50
C SER A 73 8.78 -5.09 -12.28
N SER A 74 7.64 -5.12 -11.59
CA SER A 74 6.31 -5.10 -12.23
C SER A 74 5.30 -4.41 -11.33
N ILE A 75 4.41 -3.63 -11.94
CA ILE A 75 3.32 -2.92 -11.25
C ILE A 75 1.96 -3.38 -11.78
N PRO A 76 0.89 -3.31 -10.95
CA PRO A 76 0.90 -3.00 -9.52
C PRO A 76 1.59 -4.08 -8.69
N THR A 77 2.33 -3.69 -7.64
CA THR A 77 2.79 -4.63 -6.61
C THR A 77 2.24 -4.19 -5.26
N THR A 78 1.68 -5.13 -4.50
CA THR A 78 1.14 -4.89 -3.17
C THR A 78 1.96 -5.62 -2.13
N LEU A 79 2.41 -4.88 -1.13
CA LEU A 79 3.16 -5.38 0.02
C LEU A 79 2.24 -5.40 1.23
N PHE A 80 2.28 -6.51 1.98
CA PHE A 80 1.48 -6.72 3.18
C PHE A 80 2.41 -6.85 4.37
N TYR A 81 2.22 -6.00 5.36
CA TYR A 81 2.97 -5.97 6.60
C TYR A 81 2.08 -6.34 7.77
N ASN A 82 2.66 -7.00 8.77
CA ASN A 82 1.99 -7.23 10.05
C ASN A 82 2.12 -6.00 10.98
N SER A 83 1.45 -6.07 12.12
CA SER A 83 1.54 -5.07 13.21
C SER A 83 2.93 -4.88 13.80
N LYS A 84 3.89 -5.76 13.48
CA LYS A 84 5.29 -5.63 13.90
C LYS A 84 6.16 -4.96 12.80
N GLY A 85 5.55 -4.42 11.75
CA GLY A 85 6.25 -3.82 10.62
C GLY A 85 7.01 -4.81 9.74
N LYS A 86 6.79 -6.13 9.88
CA LYS A 86 7.44 -7.14 9.04
C LYS A 86 6.62 -7.44 7.80
N LEU A 87 7.28 -7.46 6.65
CA LEU A 87 6.69 -7.90 5.38
C LEU A 87 6.27 -9.37 5.50
N LYS A 88 4.96 -9.62 5.42
CA LYS A 88 4.34 -10.95 5.43
C LYS A 88 4.19 -11.53 4.04
N LYS A 89 3.76 -10.69 3.09
CA LYS A 89 3.48 -11.14 1.72
C LYS A 89 3.77 -10.03 0.72
N LYS A 90 4.33 -10.40 -0.42
CA LYS A 90 4.42 -9.57 -1.62
C LYS A 90 3.55 -10.22 -2.69
N VAL A 91 2.69 -9.43 -3.32
CA VAL A 91 1.84 -9.86 -4.42
C VAL A 91 2.08 -8.94 -5.60
N VAL A 92 2.50 -9.52 -6.72
CA VAL A 92 2.74 -8.80 -7.97
C VAL A 92 1.54 -9.00 -8.89
N GLY A 93 1.05 -7.92 -9.48
CA GLY A 93 -0.14 -7.90 -10.32
C GLY A 93 -1.39 -7.38 -9.61
N PHE A 94 -2.49 -7.35 -10.36
CA PHE A 94 -3.78 -6.92 -9.87
C PHE A 94 -4.35 -7.92 -8.86
N ILE A 95 -4.86 -7.40 -7.74
CA ILE A 95 -5.65 -8.18 -6.77
C ILE A 95 -6.92 -7.43 -6.38
N GLY A 96 -8.02 -8.17 -6.26
CA GLY A 96 -9.31 -7.64 -5.82
C GLY A 96 -9.44 -7.55 -4.29
N LYS A 97 -10.56 -6.95 -3.85
CA LYS A 97 -10.89 -6.74 -2.42
C LYS A 97 -10.82 -8.04 -1.61
N ASP A 98 -11.48 -9.10 -2.08
CA ASP A 98 -11.55 -10.39 -1.39
C ASP A 98 -10.16 -11.02 -1.18
N GLN A 99 -9.28 -10.92 -2.19
CA GLN A 99 -7.92 -11.43 -2.08
C GLN A 99 -7.12 -10.66 -1.02
N ILE A 100 -7.23 -9.32 -1.02
CA ILE A 100 -6.58 -8.46 -0.01
C ILE A 100 -7.06 -8.83 1.39
N LEU A 101 -8.38 -8.98 1.58
CA LEU A 101 -8.97 -9.37 2.86
C LEU A 101 -8.53 -10.76 3.31
N ASN A 102 -8.42 -11.72 2.39
CA ASN A 102 -7.96 -13.07 2.73
C ASN A 102 -6.50 -13.08 3.18
N ILE A 103 -5.63 -12.32 2.50
CA ILE A 103 -4.22 -12.18 2.88
C ILE A 103 -4.09 -11.53 4.26
N LEU A 104 -4.88 -10.48 4.55
CA LEU A 104 -4.89 -9.84 5.87
C LEU A 104 -5.37 -10.76 7.00
N LYS A 105 -6.30 -11.68 6.71
CA LYS A 105 -6.80 -12.68 7.68
C LYS A 105 -5.81 -13.82 7.93
N THR A 106 -4.78 -13.95 7.11
CA THR A 106 -3.80 -15.03 7.23
C THR A 106 -2.78 -14.68 8.33
N PRO A 107 -2.63 -15.50 9.39
CA PRO A 107 -1.82 -15.17 10.57
C PRO A 107 -0.30 -15.04 10.36
#